data_AF-A0A7S2Z8Q5-F1
#
_entry.id   AF-A0A7S2Z8Q5-F1
#
_cell.length_a   1.000
_cell.length_b   1.000
_cell.length_c   1.000
_cell.angle_alpha   90.00
_cell.angle_beta   90.00
_cell.angle_gamma   90.00
#
_symmetry.space_group_name_H-M   'P 1'
#
loop_
_entity.id
_entity.type
_entity.pdbx_description
1 polymer ?
#
loop_
_entity_poly.entity_id
_entity_poly.type
_entity_poly.pdbx_seq_one_letter_code
_entity_poly.pdbx_strand_id
1 'polypeptide(L)'
;QKVSDSYQNLYKSLVETLKKLGLETIESVGTKFDPELHDAIMQEETTEHEDSTVLEEYRRGFMFQDRLLRAAMVKVAINNSAPAGAAGSTSQAPEGSSLDEVEGEAPSGDGNAEEEGSSSPE
;
A
#
# COMPACT_ATOMS: atom_id res chain seq x y z
N GLN A 1 39.53 9.39 -0.39
CA GLN A 1 38.81 9.88 0.81
C GLN A 1 38.19 11.26 0.62
N LYS A 2 38.91 12.30 0.15
CA LYS A 2 38.40 13.69 0.00
C LYS A 2 36.97 13.86 -0.56
N VAL A 3 36.59 13.13 -1.61
CA VAL A 3 35.26 13.26 -2.24
C VAL A 3 34.14 12.77 -1.31
N SER A 4 34.36 11.66 -0.60
CA SER A 4 33.39 11.14 0.38
C SER A 4 33.16 12.15 1.49
N ASP A 5 34.24 12.75 2.01
CA ASP A 5 34.15 13.72 3.10
C ASP A 5 33.40 14.98 2.67
N SER A 6 33.66 15.48 1.44
CA SER A 6 32.90 16.61 0.89
C SER A 6 31.41 16.29 0.74
N TYR A 7 31.06 15.08 0.28
CA TYR A 7 29.67 14.66 0.12
C TYR A 7 28.96 14.55 1.47
N GLN A 8 29.62 13.97 2.47
CA GLN A 8 29.09 13.88 3.83
C GLN A 8 28.84 15.26 4.43
N ASN A 9 29.74 16.23 4.20
CA ASN A 9 29.57 17.59 4.70
C ASN A 9 28.42 18.33 3.99
N LEU A 10 28.29 18.18 2.68
CA LEU A 10 27.17 18.73 1.91
C LEU A 10 25.84 18.13 2.37
N TYR A 11 25.79 16.80 2.54
CA TYR A 11 24.61 16.10 3.03
C TYR A 11 24.20 16.59 4.42
N LYS A 12 25.14 16.71 5.36
CA LYS A 12 24.87 17.24 6.70
C LYS A 12 24.32 18.65 6.65
N SER A 13 24.95 19.55 5.89
CA SER A 13 24.50 20.94 5.75
C SER A 13 23.10 21.03 5.14
N LEU A 14 22.79 20.20 4.15
CA LEU A 14 21.46 20.10 3.56
C LEU A 14 20.42 19.66 4.60
N VAL A 15 20.69 18.56 5.31
CA VAL A 15 19.79 18.03 6.34
C VAL A 15 19.57 19.03 7.47
N GLU A 16 20.62 19.71 7.93
CA GLU A 16 20.51 20.77 8.95
C GLU A 16 19.65 21.95 8.46
N THR A 17 19.80 22.34 7.20
CA THR A 17 19.00 23.41 6.61
C THR A 17 17.54 23.00 6.55
N LEU A 18 17.24 21.79 6.08
CA LEU A 18 15.87 21.26 6.04
C LEU A 18 15.25 21.18 7.44
N LYS A 19 16.00 20.73 8.44
CA LYS A 19 15.55 20.73 9.84
C LYS A 19 15.20 22.13 10.33
N LYS A 20 16.00 23.15 10.00
CA LYS A 20 15.70 24.56 10.34
C LYS A 20 14.45 25.10 9.66
N LEU A 21 14.08 24.57 8.49
CA LEU A 21 12.83 24.92 7.81
C LEU A 21 11.59 24.24 8.43
N GLY A 22 11.78 23.33 9.40
CA GLY A 22 10.68 22.59 10.05
C GLY A 22 10.45 21.19 9.49
N LEU A 23 11.46 20.60 8.83
CA LEU A 23 11.43 19.18 8.46
C LEU A 23 11.85 18.31 9.65
N GLU A 24 10.96 17.43 10.07
CA GLU A 24 11.18 16.48 11.15
C GLU A 24 11.30 15.06 10.58
N THR A 25 12.21 14.27 11.17
CA THR A 25 12.37 12.86 10.84
C THR A 25 11.54 12.02 11.80
N ILE A 26 10.78 11.08 11.25
CA ILE A 26 10.03 10.12 12.06
C ILE A 26 11.02 9.05 12.54
N GLU A 27 11.25 8.96 13.84
CA GLU A 27 12.03 7.87 14.43
C GLU A 27 11.11 6.70 14.74
N SER A 28 11.23 5.65 13.92
CA SER A 28 10.30 4.52 13.97
C SER A 28 10.86 3.30 14.72
N VAL A 29 12.17 3.13 14.82
CA VAL A 29 12.78 1.93 15.43
C VAL A 29 12.46 1.86 16.93
N GLY A 30 11.86 0.75 17.38
CA GLY A 30 11.51 0.49 18.78
C GLY A 30 10.25 1.21 19.26
N THR A 31 9.54 1.95 18.40
CA THR A 31 8.24 2.53 18.72
C THR A 31 7.10 1.62 18.27
N LYS A 32 5.89 1.90 18.75
CA LYS A 32 4.69 1.18 18.33
C LYS A 32 4.32 1.60 16.91
N PHE A 33 3.95 0.61 16.10
CA PHE A 33 3.51 0.84 14.73
C PHE A 33 2.24 1.71 14.71
N ASP A 34 2.30 2.78 13.92
CA ASP A 34 1.19 3.70 13.68
C ASP A 34 0.93 3.77 12.17
N PRO A 35 -0.23 3.30 11.68
CA PRO A 35 -0.59 3.34 10.25
C PRO A 35 -0.58 4.75 9.64
N GLU A 36 -0.74 5.81 10.42
CA GLU A 36 -0.69 7.18 9.91
C GLU A 36 0.75 7.62 9.60
N LEU A 37 1.74 7.09 10.32
CA LEU A 37 3.13 7.52 10.25
C LEU A 37 4.06 6.45 9.62
N HIS A 38 3.60 5.22 9.52
CA HIS A 38 4.39 4.05 9.15
C HIS A 38 3.73 3.20 8.06
N ASP A 39 4.57 2.69 7.16
CA ASP A 39 4.21 1.75 6.10
C ASP A 39 4.90 0.41 6.36
N ALA A 40 4.14 -0.58 6.83
CA ALA A 40 4.64 -1.91 7.18
C ALA A 40 4.81 -2.77 5.92
N ILE A 41 6.03 -2.83 5.39
CA ILE A 41 6.33 -3.64 4.20
C ILE A 41 6.67 -5.09 4.51
N MET A 42 7.08 -5.36 5.76
CA MET A 42 7.48 -6.68 6.21
C MET A 42 7.04 -6.89 7.65
N GLN A 43 6.74 -8.14 7.98
CA GLN A 43 6.40 -8.54 9.34
C GLN A 43 7.28 -9.74 9.72
N GLU A 44 7.75 -9.77 10.96
CA GLU A 44 8.58 -10.87 11.49
C GLU A 44 8.00 -11.36 12.81
N GLU A 45 7.86 -12.68 12.91
CA GLU A 45 7.41 -13.34 14.13
C GLU A 45 8.54 -13.35 15.15
N THR A 46 8.35 -12.66 16.27
CA THR A 46 9.32 -12.66 17.37
C THR A 46 8.62 -12.66 18.71
N THR A 47 9.18 -13.42 19.65
CA THR A 47 8.76 -13.43 21.05
C THR A 47 9.55 -12.45 21.91
N GLU A 48 10.58 -11.81 21.34
CA GLU A 48 11.49 -10.89 22.05
C GLU A 48 10.91 -9.48 22.17
N HIS A 49 10.04 -9.10 21.24
CA HIS A 49 9.43 -7.78 21.17
C HIS A 49 7.90 -7.85 21.29
N GLU A 50 7.31 -6.75 21.74
CA GLU A 50 5.86 -6.61 21.91
C GLU A 50 5.16 -6.59 20.54
N ASP A 51 3.92 -7.05 20.50
CA ASP A 51 3.15 -7.07 19.25
C ASP A 51 3.00 -5.65 18.69
N SER A 52 3.05 -5.53 17.35
CA SER A 52 2.95 -4.25 16.65
C SER A 52 4.10 -3.27 16.97
N THR A 53 5.29 -3.77 17.34
CA THR A 53 6.49 -2.95 17.53
C THR A 53 7.31 -2.87 16.24
N VAL A 54 7.86 -1.72 15.89
CA VAL A 54 8.79 -1.59 14.76
C VAL A 54 10.16 -2.14 15.13
N LEU A 55 10.61 -3.16 14.41
CA LEU A 55 11.90 -3.82 14.60
C LEU A 55 13.02 -3.10 13.84
N GLU A 56 12.74 -2.74 12.59
CA GLU A 56 13.73 -2.15 11.69
C GLU A 56 13.05 -1.13 10.77
N GLU A 57 13.78 -0.05 10.48
CA GLU A 57 13.36 0.95 9.52
C GLU A 57 14.22 0.87 8.27
N TYR A 58 13.58 0.58 7.13
CA TYR A 58 14.25 0.55 5.83
C TYR A 58 14.38 1.93 5.21
N ARG A 59 13.44 2.83 5.53
CA ARG A 59 13.42 4.18 4.97
C ARG A 59 12.79 5.16 5.95
N ARG A 60 13.53 6.24 6.21
CA ARG A 60 13.08 7.37 7.04
C ARG A 60 11.83 8.02 6.49
N GLY A 61 10.84 8.15 7.37
CA GLY A 61 9.68 9.01 7.18
C GLY A 61 10.04 10.46 7.50
N PHE A 62 9.29 11.38 6.91
CA PHE A 62 9.49 12.81 7.13
C PHE A 62 8.14 13.53 7.33
N MET A 63 8.12 14.44 8.30
CA MET A 63 7.02 15.36 8.57
C MET A 63 7.48 16.79 8.34
N PHE A 64 6.57 17.65 7.92
CA PHE A 64 6.83 19.07 7.73
C PHE A 64 5.66 19.88 8.27
N GLN A 65 5.90 20.68 9.31
CA GLN A 65 4.90 21.59 9.89
C GLN A 65 3.54 20.91 10.10
N ASP A 66 3.51 19.76 10.78
CA ASP A 66 2.30 18.95 11.05
C ASP A 66 1.69 18.19 9.87
N ARG A 67 2.32 18.23 8.69
CA ARG A 67 1.91 17.42 7.54
C ARG A 67 2.89 16.26 7.32
N LEU A 68 2.34 15.05 7.22
CA LEU A 68 3.11 13.90 6.75
C LEU A 68 3.50 14.11 5.28
N LEU A 69 4.81 14.24 5.02
CA LEU A 69 5.31 14.23 3.66
C LEU A 69 5.43 12.80 3.13
N ARG A 70 5.87 11.90 4.02
CA ARG A 70 6.09 10.50 3.69
C ARG A 70 6.14 9.63 4.94
N ALA A 71 5.40 8.53 4.93
CA ALA A 71 5.49 7.49 5.95
C ALA A 71 6.85 6.77 5.93
N ALA A 72 7.30 6.33 7.12
CA ALA A 72 8.51 5.52 7.26
C ALA A 72 8.24 4.08 6.81
N MET A 73 9.13 3.49 6.02
CA MET A 73 8.99 2.09 5.62
C MET A 73 9.65 1.21 6.66
N VAL A 74 8.85 0.35 7.30
CA VAL A 74 9.26 -0.36 8.50
C VAL A 74 8.97 -1.86 8.42
N LYS A 75 9.69 -2.59 9.26
CA LYS A 75 9.45 -3.99 9.59
C LYS A 75 8.83 -4.08 10.98
N VAL A 76 7.71 -4.79 11.10
CA VAL A 76 6.94 -4.86 12.35
C VAL A 76 7.02 -6.26 12.96
N ALA A 77 7.10 -6.33 14.28
CA ALA A 77 7.01 -7.57 15.05
C ALA A 77 5.57 -8.06 15.13
N ILE A 78 5.36 -9.35 14.86
CA ILE A 78 4.14 -10.05 15.22
C ILE A 78 4.46 -10.95 16.41
N ASN A 79 3.74 -10.80 17.51
CA ASN A 79 3.79 -11.75 18.61
C ASN A 79 2.45 -12.48 18.67
N ASN A 80 2.46 -13.81 18.53
CA ASN A 80 1.25 -14.65 18.47
C ASN A 80 0.53 -14.82 19.83
N SER A 81 0.75 -13.91 20.79
CA SER A 81 0.09 -13.86 22.09
C SER A 81 -1.11 -12.90 22.07
N ALA A 82 -2.18 -13.31 21.39
CA ALA A 82 -3.54 -12.73 21.37
C ALA A 82 -3.74 -11.33 20.71
N PRO A 83 -4.82 -11.12 19.92
CA PRO A 83 -4.93 -9.98 19.00
C PRO A 83 -5.82 -8.86 19.55
N ALA A 84 -5.44 -7.60 19.32
CA ALA A 84 -6.37 -6.46 19.39
C ALA A 84 -5.83 -5.21 18.67
N GLY A 85 -6.22 -5.03 17.40
CA GLY A 85 -6.07 -3.75 16.70
C GLY A 85 -6.11 -3.87 15.17
N ALA A 86 -7.30 -3.76 14.60
CA ALA A 86 -7.55 -3.81 13.15
C ALA A 86 -7.24 -2.48 12.41
N ALA A 87 -7.12 -2.60 11.08
CA ALA A 87 -7.23 -1.61 9.99
C ALA A 87 -5.90 -0.98 9.46
N GLY A 88 -5.61 -0.97 8.15
CA GLY A 88 -6.40 -1.45 7.01
C GLY A 88 -5.69 -1.33 5.65
N SER A 89 -6.20 -2.08 4.68
CA SER A 89 -6.28 -1.71 3.26
C SER A 89 -7.36 -2.57 2.61
N THR A 90 -8.60 -2.10 2.70
CA THR A 90 -9.65 -2.40 1.72
C THR A 90 -9.86 -1.10 0.96
N SER A 91 -9.37 -1.04 -0.27
CA SER A 91 -9.79 0.00 -1.22
C SER A 91 -10.96 -0.56 -2.01
N GLN A 92 -12.14 -0.02 -1.73
CA GLN A 92 -13.38 -0.23 -2.46
C GLN A 92 -13.50 0.89 -3.50
N ALA A 93 -13.62 0.53 -4.78
CA ALA A 93 -14.15 1.43 -5.81
C ALA A 93 -15.66 1.14 -5.96
N PRO A 94 -16.54 2.16 -6.00
CA PRO A 94 -17.98 2.01 -6.21
C PRO A 94 -18.35 2.05 -7.70
N GLU A 95 -19.66 2.02 -7.98
CA GLU A 95 -20.37 2.07 -9.29
C GLU A 95 -20.79 0.66 -9.78
N GLY A 96 -22.07 0.29 -9.90
CA GLY A 96 -23.31 1.05 -9.96
C GLY A 96 -24.19 0.46 -11.08
N SER A 97 -25.50 0.44 -10.85
CA SER A 97 -26.60 0.11 -11.78
C SER A 97 -27.07 -1.36 -11.86
N SER A 98 -27.99 -1.66 -10.96
CA SER A 98 -29.11 -2.59 -11.16
C SER A 98 -30.06 -2.08 -12.24
N LEU A 99 -30.44 -2.91 -13.21
CA LEU A 99 -31.67 -2.78 -14.00
C LEU A 99 -32.23 -4.19 -14.26
N ASP A 100 -33.32 -4.50 -13.56
CA ASP A 100 -34.30 -5.53 -13.91
C ASP A 100 -34.98 -5.17 -15.24
N GLU A 101 -35.02 -6.09 -16.21
CA GLU A 101 -35.99 -6.04 -17.31
C GLU A 101 -36.63 -7.42 -17.51
N VAL A 102 -37.95 -7.44 -17.27
CA VAL A 102 -38.94 -8.42 -17.69
C VAL A 102 -39.12 -8.35 -19.21
N GLU A 103 -39.30 -9.49 -19.86
CA GLU A 103 -40.17 -9.75 -21.03
C GLU A 103 -39.96 -11.22 -21.43
N GLY A 104 -40.90 -12.03 -21.87
CA GLY A 104 -42.19 -11.80 -22.51
C GLY A 104 -42.43 -13.04 -23.38
N GLU A 105 -43.63 -13.59 -23.31
CA GLU A 105 -44.02 -14.89 -23.87
C GLU A 105 -44.36 -14.81 -25.38
N ALA A 106 -43.88 -15.82 -26.14
CA ALA A 106 -44.40 -16.36 -27.42
C ALA A 106 -44.34 -15.46 -28.70
N PRO A 107 -44.33 -16.01 -29.96
CA PRO A 107 -44.88 -17.32 -30.35
C PRO A 107 -44.09 -18.18 -31.37
N SER A 108 -44.64 -19.38 -31.55
CA SER A 108 -44.47 -20.41 -32.57
C SER A 108 -44.37 -19.97 -34.04
N GLY A 109 -43.61 -20.74 -34.84
CA GLY A 109 -43.70 -20.83 -36.31
C GLY A 109 -42.36 -21.26 -36.93
N ASP A 110 -42.07 -22.56 -37.06
CA ASP A 110 -42.34 -23.44 -38.23
C ASP A 110 -41.32 -23.27 -39.40
N GLY A 111 -40.73 -24.39 -39.85
CA GLY A 111 -40.24 -24.54 -41.23
C GLY A 111 -38.73 -24.64 -41.51
N ASN A 112 -38.29 -25.88 -41.81
CA ASN A 112 -37.40 -26.31 -42.92
C ASN A 112 -35.92 -25.80 -42.97
N ALA A 113 -34.89 -26.62 -42.75
CA ALA A 113 -34.30 -27.69 -43.58
C ALA A 113 -33.27 -27.20 -44.65
N GLU A 114 -32.21 -28.02 -44.78
CA GLU A 114 -31.18 -28.08 -45.84
C GLU A 114 -30.05 -27.03 -45.72
N GLU A 115 -28.85 -27.38 -45.25
CA GLU A 115 -27.75 -28.21 -45.83
C GLU A 115 -26.98 -27.51 -46.96
N GLU A 116 -25.69 -27.86 -47.06
CA GLU A 116 -24.64 -27.43 -48.00
C GLU A 116 -23.94 -26.11 -47.59
N GLY A 117 -22.63 -26.05 -47.29
CA GLY A 117 -21.53 -26.82 -47.87
C GLY A 117 -20.85 -25.97 -48.94
N SER A 118 -19.73 -25.31 -48.60
CA SER A 118 -18.68 -24.79 -49.51
C SER A 118 -17.75 -23.89 -48.68
N SER A 119 -16.65 -24.43 -48.15
CA SER A 119 -15.32 -24.45 -48.79
C SER A 119 -14.74 -23.05 -49.03
N SER A 120 -13.73 -22.73 -48.20
CA SER A 120 -12.54 -21.90 -48.45
C SER A 120 -12.04 -21.82 -49.91
N PRO A 121 -10.93 -21.12 -50.19
CA PRO A 121 -10.41 -19.82 -49.72
C PRO A 121 -10.01 -18.95 -50.94
N GLU A 122 -9.37 -17.79 -50.72
CA GLU A 122 -8.10 -17.41 -51.38
C GLU A 122 -7.41 -16.28 -50.59
#